data_AF-A0A1A8G1Z3-F1
#
_entry.id   AF-A0A1A8G1Z3-F1
#
_cell.length_a   1.000
_cell.length_b   1.000
_cell.length_c   1.000
_cell.angle_alpha   90.00
_cell.angle_beta   90.00
_cell.angle_gamma   90.00
#
_symmetry.space_group_name_H-M   'P 1'
#
loop_
_entity.id
_entity.type
_entity.pdbx_description
1 polymer ?
#
loop_
_entity_poly.entity_id
_entity_poly.type
_entity_poly.pdbx_seq_one_letter_code
_entity_poly.pdbx_strand_id
1 'polypeptide(L)' 'VLQAAKRANLTGHFLFVGSDSWGAKSSPIEDQEEVAEGAVTILPKRASIDGFDEYFTSRSLENNRRNIWFA' A
#
# COMPACT_ATOMS: atom_id res chain seq x y z
N VAL A 1 8.19 9.75 -8.60
CA VAL A 1 8.12 9.77 -10.08
C VAL A 1 6.80 10.34 -10.57
N LEU A 2 5.66 9.81 -10.13
CA LEU A 2 4.32 10.31 -10.51
C LEU A 2 4.15 11.82 -10.30
N GLN A 3 4.52 12.33 -9.13
CA GLN A 3 4.55 13.78 -8.85
C GLN A 3 5.39 14.60 -9.85
N ALA A 4 6.51 14.05 -10.33
CA ALA A 4 7.34 14.75 -11.31
C ALA A 4 6.66 14.78 -12.68
N ALA A 5 6.04 13.68 -13.11
CA ALA A 5 5.26 13.63 -14.36
C ALA A 5 4.06 14.58 -14.30
N LYS A 6 3.36 14.65 -13.15
CA LYS A 6 2.28 15.62 -12.90
C LYS A 6 2.77 17.06 -13.08
N ARG A 7 3.87 17.43 -12.40
CA ARG A 7 4.47 18.78 -12.50
C ARG A 7 4.95 19.13 -13.91
N ALA A 8 5.36 18.13 -14.70
CA ALA A 8 5.78 18.30 -16.08
C ALA A 8 4.61 18.28 -17.10
N ASN A 9 3.35 18.16 -16.64
CA ASN A 9 2.17 18.01 -17.48
C ASN A 9 2.25 16.80 -18.44
N LEU A 10 2.81 15.69 -17.95
CA LEU A 10 2.99 14.42 -18.69
C LEU A 10 2.00 13.35 -18.22
N THR A 11 0.83 13.75 -17.72
CA THR A 11 -0.26 12.82 -17.39
C THR A 11 -0.67 12.02 -18.62
N GLY A 12 -0.80 10.70 -18.47
CA GLY A 12 -1.13 9.78 -19.57
C GLY A 12 0.00 9.55 -20.59
N HIS A 13 1.16 10.19 -20.44
CA HIS A 13 2.28 10.03 -21.38
C HIS A 13 3.04 8.71 -21.18
N PHE A 14 3.12 8.23 -19.94
CA PHE A 14 3.82 7.01 -19.58
C PHE A 14 2.85 5.95 -19.06
N LEU A 15 3.13 4.69 -19.38
CA LEU A 15 2.58 3.56 -18.65
C LEU A 15 3.59 3.12 -17.59
N PHE A 16 3.10 2.92 -16.37
CA PHE A 16 3.93 2.51 -15.26
C PHE A 16 3.75 1.01 -14.99
N VAL A 17 4.87 0.29 -14.96
CA VAL A 17 4.94 -1.09 -14.46
C VAL A 17 5.79 -1.06 -13.21
N GLY A 18 5.26 -1.53 -12.08
CA GLY A 18 6.00 -1.52 -10.84
C GLY A 18 5.84 -2.80 -10.03
N SER A 19 6.68 -2.95 -9.01
CA SER A 19 6.70 -4.13 -8.15
C SER A 19 5.51 -4.16 -7.18
N ASP A 20 5.58 -5.03 -6.18
CA ASP A 20 4.55 -5.21 -5.15
C ASP A 20 4.41 -4.05 -4.14
N SER A 21 5.45 -3.23 -3.98
CA SER A 21 5.51 -2.16 -2.98
C SER A 21 4.41 -1.08 -3.10
N TRP A 22 3.78 -0.93 -4.26
CA TRP A 22 2.76 0.08 -4.54
C TRP A 22 1.41 -0.48 -4.99
N GLY A 23 1.34 -1.74 -5.41
CA GLY A 23 0.07 -2.41 -5.77
C GLY A 23 -0.79 -2.80 -4.57
N ALA A 24 -0.19 -2.91 -3.38
CA ALA A 24 -0.89 -3.31 -2.15
C ALA A 24 -1.21 -2.14 -1.20
N LYS A 25 -0.91 -0.89 -1.59
CA LYS A 25 -1.03 0.30 -0.74
C LYS A 25 -1.55 1.47 -1.56
N SER A 26 -2.41 2.31 -0.99
CA SER A 26 -2.87 3.55 -1.63
C SER A 26 -1.84 4.68 -1.54
N SER A 27 -1.05 4.73 -0.46
CA SER A 27 -0.15 5.85 -0.18
C SER A 27 0.85 6.22 -1.29
N PRO A 28 1.37 5.30 -2.12
CA PRO A 28 2.32 5.70 -3.17
C PRO A 28 1.69 6.45 -4.35
N ILE A 29 0.36 6.42 -4.49
CA ILE A 29 -0.38 7.09 -5.57
C ILE A 29 -1.29 8.22 -5.07
N GLU A 30 -1.44 8.36 -3.76
CA GLU A 30 -2.31 9.36 -3.12
C GLU A 30 -2.00 10.77 -3.63
N ASP A 31 -3.01 11.47 -4.14
CA ASP A 31 -2.97 12.78 -4.82
C ASP A 31 -2.34 12.77 -6.24
N GLN A 32 -2.00 11.61 -6.80
CA GLN A 32 -1.49 11.43 -8.16
C GLN A 32 -2.17 10.27 -8.92
N GLU A 33 -3.40 9.96 -8.56
CA GLU A 33 -4.19 8.86 -9.10
C GLU A 33 -4.31 8.96 -10.63
N GLU A 34 -4.58 10.17 -11.14
CA GLU A 34 -4.70 10.44 -12.58
C GLU A 34 -3.42 10.10 -13.36
N VAL A 35 -2.24 10.24 -12.75
CA VAL A 35 -0.95 9.89 -13.38
C VAL A 35 -0.67 8.40 -13.28
N ALA A 36 -1.21 7.73 -12.27
CA ALA A 36 -1.08 6.28 -12.06
C ALA A 36 -2.13 5.47 -12.83
N GLU A 37 -3.14 6.10 -13.42
CA GLU A 37 -4.19 5.44 -14.19
C GLU A 37 -3.60 4.50 -15.27
N GLY A 38 -4.08 3.26 -15.31
CA GLY A 38 -3.58 2.24 -16.24
C GLY A 38 -2.25 1.57 -15.85
N ALA A 39 -1.67 1.90 -14.69
CA ALA A 39 -0.51 1.21 -14.17
C ALA A 39 -0.76 -0.28 -13.89
N VAL A 40 0.27 -1.10 -14.08
CA VAL A 40 0.24 -2.53 -13.76
C VAL A 40 1.24 -2.83 -12.65
N THR A 41 0.80 -3.63 -11.68
CA THR A 41 1.64 -4.07 -10.56
C THR A 41 1.62 -5.59 -10.43
N ILE A 42 2.67 -6.12 -9.81
CA ILE A 42 2.74 -7.54 -9.44
C ILE A 42 2.51 -7.67 -7.94
N LEU A 43 1.77 -8.69 -7.51
CA LEU A 43 1.63 -9.02 -6.10
C LEU A 43 1.97 -10.49 -5.88
N PRO A 44 2.80 -10.83 -4.88
CA PRO A 44 2.97 -12.22 -4.50
C PRO A 44 1.63 -12.79 -4.02
N LYS A 45 1.41 -14.08 -4.29
CA LYS A 45 0.25 -14.80 -3.77
C LYS A 45 0.32 -14.80 -2.24
N ARG A 46 -0.78 -14.42 -1.60
CA ARG A 46 -0.93 -14.39 -0.14
C ARG A 46 -2.12 -15.22 0.28
N ALA A 47 -2.06 -15.76 1.49
CA ALA A 47 -3.14 -16.48 2.14
C ALA A 47 -3.30 -15.95 3.56
N SER A 48 -4.54 -15.93 4.04
CA SER A 48 -4.81 -15.65 5.46
C SER A 48 -4.25 -16.78 6.32
N ILE A 49 -3.90 -16.43 7.56
CA ILE A 49 -3.47 -17.41 8.57
C ILE A 49 -4.62 -17.58 9.55
N ASP A 50 -5.19 -18.78 9.61
CA ASP A 50 -6.28 -19.10 10.52
C ASP A 50 -5.92 -18.77 11.97
N GLY A 51 -6.83 -18.10 12.69
CA GLY A 51 -6.59 -17.69 14.08
C GLY A 51 -5.84 -16.36 14.25
N PHE A 52 -5.16 -15.86 13.21
CA PHE A 52 -4.36 -14.64 13.34
C PHE A 52 -5.24 -13.40 13.50
N ASP A 53 -6.34 -13.32 12.75
CA ASP A 53 -7.25 -12.17 12.81
C ASP A 53 -7.95 -12.10 14.18
N GLU A 54 -8.40 -13.24 14.73
CA GLU A 54 -8.96 -13.27 16.09
C GLU A 54 -7.91 -12.89 17.14
N TYR A 55 -6.69 -13.42 17.03
CA TYR A 55 -5.59 -13.07 17.95
C TYR A 55 -5.23 -11.58 17.90
N PHE A 56 -5.12 -11.01 16.70
CA PHE A 56 -4.65 -9.65 16.49
C PHE A 56 -5.72 -8.63 16.87
N THR A 57 -6.98 -8.88 16.51
CA THR A 57 -8.11 -7.99 16.86
C THR A 57 -8.50 -8.06 18.34
N SER A 58 -8.11 -9.11 19.07
CA SER A 58 -8.30 -9.18 20.52
C SER A 58 -7.28 -8.37 21.34
N ARG A 59 -6.27 -7.76 20.70
CA ARG A 59 -5.23 -6.97 21.40
C ARG A 59 -5.75 -5.57 21.74
N SER A 60 -5.41 -5.10 22.93
CA SER A 60 -5.71 -3.75 23.43
C SER A 60 -4.50 -3.15 24.12
N LEU A 61 -4.51 -1.83 24.36
CA LEU A 61 -3.42 -1.14 25.06
C LEU A 61 -3.21 -1.71 26.48
N GLU A 62 -4.28 -2.15 27.14
CA GLU A 62 -4.24 -2.72 28.48
C GLU A 62 -3.63 -4.13 28.51
N ASN A 63 -3.87 -4.92 27.46
CA ASN A 63 -3.56 -6.35 27.44
C ASN A 63 -2.32 -6.71 26.59
N ASN A 64 -1.76 -5.77 25.82
CA ASN A 64 -0.59 -5.98 24.98
C ASN A 64 0.68 -5.33 25.56
N ARG A 65 1.15 -5.81 26.70
CA ARG A 65 2.34 -5.26 27.39
C ARG A 65 3.69 -5.62 26.74
N ARG A 66 3.70 -6.53 25.77
CA ARG A 66 4.93 -7.03 25.13
C ARG A 66 5.41 -6.13 24.00
N ASN A 67 4.50 -5.42 23.33
CA ASN A 67 4.82 -4.56 22.20
C ASN A 67 4.80 -3.09 22.62
N ILE A 68 5.98 -2.50 22.78
CA ILE A 68 6.13 -1.10 23.19
C ILE A 68 5.70 -0.08 22.12
N TRP A 69 5.56 -0.50 20.85
CA TRP A 69 5.08 0.32 19.75
C TRP A 69 3.57 0.20 19.51
N PHE A 70 2.88 -0.59 20.33
CA PHE A 70 1.44 -0.73 20.24
C PHE A 70 0.70 0.45 20.88
N ALA A 71 1.38 1.20 21.76
CA ALA A 71 0.90 2.39 22.44
C ALA A 71 1.33 3.68 21.75
#